data_AF-A0AAN1WIV4-F1
#
_entry.id   AF-A0AAN1WIV4-F1
#
_cell.length_a   1.000
_cell.length_b   1.000
_cell.length_c   1.000
_cell.angle_alpha   90.00
_cell.angle_beta   90.00
_cell.angle_gamma   90.00
#
_symmetry.space_group_name_H-M   'P 1'
#
loop_
_entity.id
_entity.type
_entity.pdbx_description
1 polymer ?
#
loop_
_entity_poly.entity_id
_entity_poly.type
_entity_poly.pdbx_seq_one_letter_code
_entity_poly.pdbx_strand_id
1 'polypeptide(L)'
;MDDSVCEGKTSSEQSNLIAQPMRKDHINLLHRPTMFKLFTKNPIAKLDKSYKAKLEQAMTAQRNGDIKRYSQLSDEAENIRKEIDTLEILQKK
;
A
#
# COMPACT_ATOMS: atom_id res chain seq x y z
N MET A 1 -36.25 -19.20 -6.90
CA MET A 1 -36.59 -20.47 -6.23
C MET A 1 -35.80 -21.57 -6.91
N ASP A 2 -34.49 -21.36 -7.06
CA ASP A 2 -33.43 -21.46 -6.00
C ASP A 2 -33.04 -22.96 -5.95
N ASP A 3 -31.81 -23.40 -6.20
CA ASP A 3 -30.50 -22.79 -5.99
C ASP A 3 -29.49 -23.28 -7.04
N SER A 4 -28.75 -22.34 -7.64
CA SER A 4 -27.58 -22.63 -8.45
C SER A 4 -26.43 -22.96 -7.51
N VAL A 5 -26.18 -24.26 -7.31
CA VAL A 5 -25.02 -24.79 -6.60
C VAL A 5 -23.75 -24.37 -7.37
N CYS A 6 -22.99 -23.44 -6.80
CA CYS A 6 -21.63 -23.15 -7.21
C CYS A 6 -20.72 -24.31 -6.78
N GLU A 7 -20.51 -25.29 -7.67
CA GLU A 7 -19.42 -26.25 -7.54
C GLU A 7 -18.09 -25.58 -7.94
N GLY A 8 -17.48 -24.86 -6.99
CA GLY A 8 -16.09 -24.45 -7.05
C GLY A 8 -15.24 -25.44 -6.26
N LYS A 9 -14.72 -26.46 -6.94
CA LYS A 9 -13.92 -27.56 -6.39
C LYS A 9 -12.81 -27.07 -5.45
N THR A 10 -12.80 -27.62 -4.24
CA THR A 10 -11.68 -27.51 -3.30
C THR A 10 -10.60 -28.53 -3.63
N SER A 11 -9.34 -28.09 -3.56
CA SER A 11 -8.18 -28.89 -3.14
C SER A 11 -7.63 -29.94 -4.11
N SER A 12 -6.95 -29.53 -5.18
CA SER A 12 -5.78 -30.28 -5.70
C SER A 12 -5.00 -29.50 -6.77
N GLU A 13 -4.43 -28.35 -6.44
CA GLU A 13 -3.36 -27.74 -7.27
C GLU A 13 -2.45 -26.83 -6.40
N GLN A 14 -2.24 -27.23 -5.15
CA GLN A 14 -1.37 -26.53 -4.19
C GLN A 14 0.05 -27.12 -4.14
N SER A 15 0.59 -27.60 -5.26
CA SER A 15 1.99 -28.01 -5.31
C SER A 15 2.69 -27.30 -6.44
N ASN A 16 3.53 -26.35 -6.04
CA ASN A 16 4.70 -25.85 -6.74
C ASN A 16 4.55 -24.51 -7.49
N LEU A 17 4.67 -23.41 -6.73
CA LEU A 17 5.23 -22.14 -7.19
C LEU A 17 5.76 -21.36 -5.98
N ILE A 18 7.04 -21.60 -5.66
CA ILE A 18 8.04 -20.66 -5.13
C ILE A 18 7.48 -19.55 -4.22
N ALA A 19 7.12 -19.91 -2.99
CA ALA A 19 7.01 -18.91 -1.92
C ALA A 19 8.43 -18.57 -1.46
N GLN A 20 8.85 -17.35 -1.77
CA GLN A 20 10.15 -16.81 -1.45
C GLN A 20 10.40 -16.85 0.07
N PRO A 21 11.63 -17.18 0.51
CA PRO A 21 11.99 -17.17 1.92
C PRO A 21 11.95 -15.73 2.45
N MET A 22 11.19 -15.51 3.53
CA MET A 22 11.23 -14.27 4.31
C MET A 22 12.62 -14.12 4.95
N ARG A 23 13.55 -13.49 4.22
CA ARG A 23 14.86 -13.10 4.77
C ARG A 23 14.69 -11.83 5.60
N LYS A 24 14.72 -12.06 6.92
CA LYS A 24 15.39 -11.30 7.99
C LYS A 24 15.86 -9.89 7.61
N ASP A 25 15.35 -8.89 8.34
CA ASP A 25 16.15 -7.75 8.79
C ASP A 25 15.81 -7.45 10.25
N HIS A 26 16.86 -7.45 11.06
CA HIS A 26 16.88 -7.06 12.46
C HIS A 26 16.65 -5.56 12.52
N ILE A 27 15.40 -5.15 12.72
CA ILE A 27 15.03 -3.75 12.91
C ILE A 27 15.55 -3.28 14.27
N ASN A 28 16.72 -2.65 14.25
CA ASN A 28 17.09 -1.63 15.23
C ASN A 28 16.06 -0.50 15.13
N LEU A 29 15.02 -0.58 15.94
CA LEU A 29 13.98 0.43 16.05
C LEU A 29 14.45 1.57 16.94
N LEU A 30 15.33 2.43 16.41
CA LEU A 30 15.49 3.79 16.91
C LEU A 30 14.86 4.78 15.93
N HIS A 31 13.55 4.63 15.69
CA HIS A 31 12.77 5.70 15.07
C HIS A 31 12.30 6.66 16.16
N ARG A 32 13.12 7.68 16.41
CA ARG A 32 12.77 8.90 17.16
C ARG A 32 11.42 9.43 16.65
N PRO A 33 10.36 9.55 17.47
CA PRO A 33 9.11 10.12 17.02
C PRO A 33 9.36 11.63 16.86
N THR A 34 9.44 12.07 15.62
CA THR A 34 9.47 13.50 15.28
C THR A 34 8.04 14.03 15.46
N MET A 35 7.71 14.34 16.72
CA MET A 35 6.48 15.03 17.10
C MET A 35 6.43 16.38 16.37
N PHE A 36 5.39 16.55 15.55
CA PHE A 36 4.86 17.81 15.05
C PHE A 36 5.86 18.78 14.39
N LYS A 37 6.33 18.43 13.19
CA LYS A 37 6.78 19.42 12.19
C LYS A 37 5.57 19.98 11.45
N LEU A 38 4.77 20.80 12.12
CA LEU A 38 3.68 21.54 11.46
C LEU A 38 4.32 22.64 10.61
N PHE A 39 4.21 22.47 9.29
CA PHE A 39 4.58 23.41 8.22
C PHE A 39 6.06 23.47 7.80
N THR A 40 6.66 22.32 7.48
CA THR A 40 7.79 22.32 6.54
C THR A 40 7.26 22.51 5.11
N LYS A 41 7.77 23.53 4.39
CA LYS A 41 7.51 23.80 2.96
C LYS A 41 8.11 22.73 2.01
N ASN A 42 8.17 21.48 2.45
CA ASN A 42 8.75 20.41 1.64
C ASN A 42 7.62 19.84 0.77
N PRO A 43 7.67 20.01 -0.57
CA PRO A 43 6.63 19.50 -1.46
C PRO A 43 6.47 17.98 -1.33
N ILE A 44 7.58 17.27 -1.07
CA ILE A 44 7.60 15.83 -0.78
C ILE A 44 6.75 15.48 0.45
N ALA A 45 6.85 16.25 1.54
CA ALA A 45 6.08 15.98 2.76
C ALA A 45 4.56 16.13 2.56
N LYS A 46 4.14 17.01 1.63
CA LYS A 46 2.74 17.14 1.24
C LYS A 46 2.26 15.91 0.48
N LEU A 47 3.05 15.43 -0.48
CA LEU A 47 2.75 14.23 -1.27
C LEU A 47 2.73 12.97 -0.39
N ASP A 48 3.66 12.86 0.56
CA ASP A 48 3.70 11.78 1.54
C ASP A 48 2.41 11.70 2.37
N LYS A 49 1.86 12.86 2.76
CA LYS A 49 0.59 12.93 3.48
C LYS A 49 -0.56 12.46 2.61
N SER A 50 -0.61 12.86 1.33
CA SER A 50 -1.65 12.37 0.42
C SER A 50 -1.53 10.87 0.15
N TYR A 51 -0.30 10.35 -0.02
CA TYR A 51 -0.05 8.93 -0.18
C TYR A 51 -0.61 8.12 1.00
N LYS A 52 -0.28 8.54 2.23
CA LYS A 52 -0.79 7.91 3.46
C LYS A 52 -2.31 7.95 3.55
N ALA A 53 -2.93 9.07 3.19
CA ALA A 53 -4.38 9.20 3.18
C ALA A 53 -5.04 8.25 2.17
N LYS A 54 -4.45 8.07 0.97
CA LYS A 54 -4.94 7.11 -0.03
C LYS A 54 -4.82 5.67 0.45
N LEU A 55 -3.71 5.34 1.10
CA LEU A 55 -3.50 4.03 1.73
C LEU A 55 -4.56 3.74 2.80
N GLU A 56 -4.84 4.70 3.69
CA GLU A 56 -5.89 4.55 4.70
C GLU A 56 -7.27 4.35 4.08
N GLN A 57 -7.60 5.12 3.04
CA GLN A 57 -8.84 4.94 2.28
C GLN A 57 -8.90 3.56 1.62
N ALA A 58 -7.79 3.08 1.04
CA ALA A 58 -7.71 1.76 0.43
C ALA A 58 -7.96 0.66 1.47
N MET A 59 -7.36 0.77 2.66
CA MET A 59 -7.59 -0.17 3.76
C MET A 59 -9.06 -0.21 4.18
N THR A 60 -9.70 0.96 4.30
CA THR A 60 -11.13 1.02 4.61
C THR A 60 -11.98 0.43 3.49
N ALA A 61 -11.66 0.71 2.23
CA ALA A 61 -12.35 0.13 1.07
C ALA A 61 -12.23 -1.41 1.05
N GLN A 62 -11.04 -1.94 1.35
CA GLN A 62 -10.81 -3.38 1.46
C GLN A 62 -11.67 -4.01 2.57
N ARG A 63 -11.72 -3.39 3.76
CA ARG A 63 -12.55 -3.86 4.88
C ARG A 63 -14.04 -3.82 4.57
N ASN A 64 -14.48 -2.82 3.80
CA ASN A 64 -15.86 -2.68 3.36
C ASN A 64 -16.21 -3.61 2.18
N GLY A 65 -15.23 -4.34 1.63
CA GLY A 65 -15.43 -5.22 0.48
C GLY A 65 -15.53 -4.50 -0.87
N ASP A 66 -15.15 -3.23 -0.96
CA ASP A 66 -15.15 -2.46 -2.21
C ASP A 66 -13.84 -2.64 -2.97
N ILE A 67 -13.77 -3.73 -3.73
CA ILE A 67 -12.57 -4.14 -4.46
C ILE A 67 -12.22 -3.15 -5.59
N LYS A 68 -13.23 -2.60 -6.28
CA LYS A 68 -13.00 -1.62 -7.35
C LYS A 68 -12.35 -0.37 -6.80
N ARG A 69 -12.87 0.13 -5.67
CA ARG A 69 -12.33 1.31 -5.01
C ARG A 69 -10.94 1.06 -4.44
N TYR A 70 -10.69 -0.13 -3.88
CA TYR A 70 -9.36 -0.52 -3.42
C TYR A 70 -8.32 -0.49 -4.55
N SER A 71 -8.61 -1.09 -5.71
CA SER A 71 -7.71 -1.08 -6.87
C SER A 71 -7.41 0.34 -7.32
N GLN A 72 -8.44 1.18 -7.49
CA GLN A 72 -8.27 2.58 -7.87
C GLN A 72 -7.41 3.37 -6.88
N LEU A 73 -7.70 3.23 -5.57
CA LEU A 73 -6.95 3.94 -4.53
C LEU A 73 -5.50 3.47 -4.43
N SER A 74 -5.25 2.19 -4.69
CA SER A 74 -3.89 1.63 -4.73
C SER A 74 -3.11 2.18 -5.92
N ASP A 75 -3.73 2.26 -7.10
CA ASP A 75 -3.12 2.86 -8.30
C ASP A 75 -2.82 4.35 -8.11
N GLU A 76 -3.73 5.09 -7.50
CA GLU A 76 -3.54 6.50 -7.15
C GLU A 76 -2.38 6.69 -6.15
N ALA A 77 -2.28 5.82 -5.15
CA ALA A 77 -1.19 5.84 -4.18
C ALA A 77 0.17 5.58 -4.87
N GLU A 78 0.22 4.61 -5.78
CA GLU A 78 1.43 4.31 -6.55
C GLU A 78 1.87 5.49 -7.44
N ASN A 79 0.93 6.20 -8.04
CA ASN A 79 1.26 7.41 -8.81
C ASN A 79 1.87 8.51 -7.93
N ILE A 80 1.32 8.75 -6.75
CA ILE A 80 1.87 9.71 -5.79
C ILE A 80 3.28 9.27 -5.34
N ARG A 81 3.50 7.96 -5.16
CA ARG A 81 4.80 7.42 -4.77
C ARG A 81 5.87 7.72 -5.83
N LYS A 82 5.54 7.53 -7.11
CA LYS A 82 6.44 7.88 -8.22
C LYS A 82 6.76 9.36 -8.24
N GLU A 83 5.79 10.23 -8.00
CA GLU A 83 6.03 11.68 -7.90
C GLU A 83 7.02 12.02 -6.77
N ILE A 84 6.86 11.39 -5.60
CA ILE A 84 7.78 11.55 -4.47
C ILE A 84 9.19 11.12 -4.87
N ASP A 85 9.35 9.92 -5.43
CA ASP A 85 10.65 9.38 -5.82
C ASP A 85 11.35 10.29 -6.85
N THR A 86 10.59 10.84 -7.82
CA THR A 86 11.16 11.81 -8.79
C THR A 86 11.62 13.11 -8.13
N LEU A 87 10.87 13.65 -7.18
CA LEU A 87 11.23 14.87 -6.47
C LEU A 87 12.42 14.64 -5.53
N GLU A 88 12.54 13.47 -4.91
CA GLU A 88 13.70 13.11 -4.10
C GLU A 88 14.98 13.07 -4.95
N ILE A 89 14.92 12.48 -6.15
CA ILE A 89 16.04 12.47 -7.10
C ILE A 89 16.42 13.89 -7.51
N LEU A 90 15.43 14.75 -7.81
CA LEU A 90 15.66 16.13 -8.21
C LEU A 90 16.27 16.99 -7.10
N GLN A 91 15.85 16.78 -5.84
CA GLN A 91 16.38 17.55 -4.69
C GLN A 91 17.78 17.13 -4.25
N LYS A 92 18.23 15.94 -4.65
CA LYS A 92 19.56 15.40 -4.29
C LYS A 92 20.67 15.86 -5.26
N LYS A 93 20.33 16.69 -6.25
CA LYS A 93 21.23 17.19 -7.28
C LYS A 93 21.73 18.60 -6.94
#